data_AF-A0A1W1VWS3-F1
#
_entry.id   AF-A0A1W1VWS3-F1
#
_cell.length_a   1.000
_cell.length_b   1.000
_cell.length_c   1.000
_cell.angle_alpha   90.00
_cell.angle_beta   90.00
_cell.angle_gamma   90.00
#
_symmetry.space_group_name_H-M   'P 1'
#
loop_
_entity.id
_entity.type
_entity.pdbx_description
1 polymer ?
#
loop_
_entity_poly.entity_id
_entity_poly.type
_entity_poly.pdbx_seq_one_letter_code
_entity_poly.pdbx_strand_id
1 'polypeptide(L)'
;MQAAAEKLEEVEGIVLFLATRGIDLRGFPPEVLRQNAVPIIILHRSFEACQKCQRFEDCGLWSRGWVPVYDPEASRIYGWPYFRWRMCCYRREWEEIQGKKQKAGTAQKKVRLSDLGTEVSPEDIPEEWL
;
A
#
# COMPACT_ATOMS: atom_id res chain seq x y z
N MET A 1 6.49 11.56 -32.56
CA MET A 1 7.43 12.29 -31.67
C MET A 1 6.73 13.21 -30.67
N GLN A 2 5.52 13.72 -30.93
CA GLN A 2 4.77 14.59 -30.00
C GLN A 2 4.48 13.96 -28.61
N ALA A 3 4.02 12.70 -28.56
CA ALA A 3 3.68 12.03 -27.30
C ALA A 3 4.86 11.81 -26.32
N ALA A 4 6.11 11.88 -26.80
CA ALA A 4 7.30 11.76 -25.95
C ALA A 4 7.71 13.12 -25.34
N ALA A 5 7.40 14.23 -26.03
CA ALA A 5 7.66 15.58 -25.55
C ALA A 5 6.64 15.98 -24.46
N GLU A 6 5.35 15.67 -24.66
CA GLU A 6 4.29 15.95 -23.66
C GLU A 6 4.57 15.27 -22.31
N LYS A 7 5.12 14.04 -22.34
CA LYS A 7 5.49 13.31 -21.12
C LYS A 7 6.70 13.91 -20.40
N LEU A 8 7.56 14.65 -21.10
CA LEU A 8 8.72 15.30 -20.48
C LEU A 8 8.29 16.55 -19.71
N GLU A 9 7.43 17.37 -20.30
CA GLU A 9 6.87 18.56 -19.64
C GLU A 9 6.08 18.20 -18.38
N GLU A 10 5.31 17.10 -18.42
CA GLU A 10 4.63 16.57 -17.24
C GLU A 10 5.63 16.22 -16.12
N VAL A 11 6.73 15.52 -16.44
CA VAL A 11 7.74 15.12 -15.46
C VAL A 11 8.49 16.32 -14.88
N GLU A 12 8.81 17.33 -15.69
CA GLU A 12 9.46 18.56 -15.21
C GLU A 12 8.58 19.33 -14.24
N GLY A 13 7.30 19.50 -14.56
CA GLY A 13 6.31 20.11 -13.66
C GLY A 13 6.18 19.34 -12.34
N ILE A 14 6.18 18.01 -12.41
CA ILE A 14 6.16 17.15 -11.22
C ILE A 14 7.43 17.30 -10.39
N VAL A 15 8.61 17.35 -11.01
CA VAL A 15 9.89 17.52 -10.31
C VAL A 15 9.91 18.85 -9.53
N LEU A 16 9.39 19.92 -10.12
CA LEU A 16 9.25 21.20 -9.43
C LEU A 16 8.29 21.10 -8.24
N PHE A 17 7.13 20.46 -8.42
CA PHE A 17 6.19 20.21 -7.31
C PHE A 17 6.83 19.39 -6.18
N LEU A 18 7.57 18.33 -6.51
CA LEU A 18 8.22 17.48 -5.53
C LEU A 18 9.32 18.23 -4.76
N ALA A 19 10.03 19.15 -5.41
CA ALA A 19 11.00 20.00 -4.75
C ALA A 19 10.36 20.88 -3.66
N THR A 20 9.14 21.38 -3.85
CA THR A 20 8.41 22.12 -2.81
C THR A 20 7.97 21.23 -1.63
N ARG A 21 8.09 19.91 -1.77
CA ARG A 21 7.82 18.90 -0.73
C ARG A 21 9.11 18.32 -0.13
N GLY A 22 10.27 18.89 -0.45
CA GLY A 22 11.58 18.45 0.06
C GLY A 22 12.18 17.26 -0.68
N ILE A 23 11.61 16.86 -1.83
CA ILE A 23 12.15 15.82 -2.70
C ILE A 23 12.84 16.49 -3.87
N ASP A 24 14.15 16.71 -3.75
CA ASP A 24 14.93 17.38 -4.79
C ASP A 24 15.47 16.37 -5.83
N LEU A 25 14.88 16.42 -7.02
CA LEU A 25 15.28 15.64 -8.19
C LEU A 25 15.95 16.50 -9.28
N ARG A 26 16.09 17.82 -9.05
CA ARG A 26 16.59 18.76 -10.07
C ARG A 26 18.08 18.58 -10.39
N GLY A 27 18.81 17.88 -9.53
CA GLY A 27 20.22 17.54 -9.75
C GLY A 27 20.44 16.41 -10.76
N PHE A 28 19.38 15.74 -11.23
CA PHE A 28 19.52 14.64 -12.20
C PHE A 28 19.30 15.12 -13.65
N PRO A 29 20.04 14.56 -14.62
CA PRO A 29 19.82 14.86 -16.03
C PRO A 29 18.40 14.51 -16.50
N PRO A 30 17.82 15.24 -17.48
CA PRO A 30 16.48 14.96 -18.00
C PRO A 30 16.29 13.53 -18.52
N GLU A 31 17.31 12.91 -19.10
CA GLU A 31 17.28 11.52 -19.57
C GLU A 31 17.09 10.54 -18.41
N VAL A 32 17.74 10.80 -17.29
CA VAL A 32 17.64 9.99 -16.07
C VAL A 32 16.25 10.14 -15.45
N LEU A 33 15.72 11.37 -15.41
CA LEU A 33 14.36 11.64 -14.94
C LEU A 33 13.30 10.95 -15.81
N ARG A 34 13.49 10.94 -17.13
CA ARG A 34 12.61 10.21 -18.06
C ARG A 34 12.59 8.71 -17.82
N GLN A 35 13.76 8.11 -17.59
CA GLN A 35 13.84 6.68 -17.29
C GLN A 35 13.17 6.32 -15.96
N ASN A 36 13.05 7.28 -15.04
CA ASN A 36 12.36 7.14 -13.76
C ASN A 36 10.99 7.84 -13.73
N ALA A 37 10.40 8.16 -14.89
CA ALA A 37 9.15 8.90 -14.94
C ALA A 37 8.01 8.18 -14.19
N VAL A 38 7.93 6.85 -14.29
CA VAL A 38 6.88 6.05 -13.65
C VAL A 38 6.89 6.22 -12.12
N PRO A 39 7.98 5.92 -11.38
CA PRO A 39 7.98 6.13 -9.93
C PRO A 39 7.82 7.61 -9.53
N ILE A 40 8.31 8.56 -10.33
CA ILE A 40 8.13 10.01 -10.10
C ILE A 40 6.65 10.40 -10.19
N ILE A 41 5.94 9.96 -11.23
CA ILE A 41 4.51 10.21 -11.43
C ILE A 41 3.69 9.54 -10.32
N ILE A 42 4.01 8.29 -9.95
CA ILE A 42 3.33 7.60 -8.85
C ILE A 42 3.56 8.34 -7.53
N LEU A 43 4.78 8.82 -7.26
CA LEU A 43 5.09 9.60 -6.06
C LEU A 43 4.24 10.87 -6.00
N HIS A 44 4.17 11.63 -7.09
CA HIS A 44 3.32 12.81 -7.18
C HIS A 44 1.84 12.51 -6.94
N ARG A 45 1.28 11.54 -7.66
CA ARG A 45 -0.12 11.12 -7.48
C ARG A 45 -0.39 10.60 -6.07
N SER A 46 0.62 10.02 -5.40
CA SER A 46 0.49 9.59 -4.01
C SER A 46 0.36 10.76 -3.04
N PHE A 47 1.04 11.89 -3.28
CA PHE A 47 0.81 13.11 -2.50
C PHE A 47 -0.60 13.66 -2.70
N GLU A 48 -1.08 13.70 -3.95
CA GLU A 48 -2.43 14.18 -4.26
C GLU A 48 -3.51 13.27 -3.66
N ALA A 49 -3.33 11.96 -3.79
CA ALA A 49 -4.25 10.98 -3.24
C ALA A 49 -4.26 11.05 -1.70
N CYS A 50 -3.09 11.08 -1.06
CA CYS A 50 -2.99 11.10 0.41
C CYS A 50 -3.70 12.31 1.03
N GLN A 51 -3.72 13.46 0.35
CA GLN A 51 -4.47 14.63 0.80
C GLN A 51 -5.99 14.48 0.73
N LYS A 52 -6.50 13.58 -0.13
CA LYS A 52 -7.93 13.36 -0.38
C LYS A 52 -8.47 12.11 0.30
N CYS A 53 -7.62 11.13 0.56
CA CYS A 53 -8.01 9.86 1.17
C CYS A 53 -8.33 10.07 2.65
N GLN A 54 -9.51 9.64 3.08
CA GLN A 54 -9.86 9.55 4.50
C GLN A 54 -9.77 8.11 5.04
N ARG A 55 -9.89 7.12 4.15
CA ARG A 55 -9.83 5.68 4.44
C ARG A 55 -9.14 4.93 3.29
N PHE A 56 -8.74 3.69 3.53
CA PHE A 56 -8.05 2.87 2.52
C PHE A 56 -8.97 2.50 1.35
N GLU A 57 -10.26 2.25 1.63
CA GLU A 57 -11.28 1.93 0.62
C GLU A 57 -11.50 3.09 -0.35
N ASP A 58 -11.31 4.31 0.12
CA ASP A 58 -11.44 5.55 -0.65
C ASP A 58 -10.13 5.90 -1.41
N CYS A 59 -9.10 5.05 -1.29
CA CYS A 59 -7.79 5.33 -1.85
C CYS A 59 -7.76 5.09 -3.36
N GLY A 60 -7.78 6.18 -4.13
CA GLY A 60 -7.68 6.17 -5.59
C GLY A 60 -6.29 5.79 -6.15
N LEU A 61 -5.36 5.30 -5.32
CA LEU A 61 -4.05 4.86 -5.79
C LEU A 61 -4.13 3.50 -6.49
N TRP A 62 -3.93 3.54 -7.80
CA TRP A 62 -3.60 2.40 -8.67
C TRP A 62 -2.60 1.37 -8.11
N SER A 63 -1.63 1.81 -7.33
CA SER A 63 -0.61 0.94 -6.69
C SER A 63 -1.15 0.15 -5.48
N ARG A 64 -2.47 0.14 -5.26
CA ARG A 64 -3.15 -0.59 -4.17
C ARG A 64 -2.55 -0.30 -2.81
N GLY A 65 -2.22 0.96 -2.53
CA GLY A 65 -1.63 1.37 -1.25
C GLY A 65 -0.13 1.13 -1.09
N TRP A 66 0.61 0.79 -2.15
CA TRP A 66 2.07 0.91 -2.15
C TRP A 66 2.49 2.26 -2.72
N VAL A 67 3.35 2.99 -2.03
CA VAL A 67 3.83 4.30 -2.46
C VAL A 67 5.35 4.28 -2.59
N PRO A 68 5.91 4.82 -3.69
CA PRO A 68 7.33 5.06 -3.76
C PRO A 68 7.70 6.15 -2.74
N VAL A 69 8.91 6.07 -2.22
CA VAL A 69 9.50 7.03 -1.30
C VAL A 69 10.91 7.30 -1.79
N TYR A 70 11.18 8.56 -2.10
CA TYR A 70 12.51 8.97 -2.54
C TYR A 70 13.55 8.70 -1.45
N ASP A 71 14.67 8.08 -1.85
CA ASP A 71 15.80 7.78 -0.96
C ASP A 71 16.99 8.67 -1.36
N PRO A 72 17.17 9.83 -0.70
CA PRO A 72 18.20 10.78 -1.08
C PRO A 72 19.62 10.25 -0.86
N GLU A 73 19.81 9.34 0.10
CA GLU A 73 21.11 8.76 0.41
C GLU A 73 21.52 7.78 -0.68
N ALA A 74 20.67 6.79 -0.98
CA ALA A 74 20.91 5.86 -2.07
C ALA A 74 21.06 6.61 -3.40
N SER A 75 20.24 7.64 -3.64
CA SER A 75 20.31 8.39 -4.88
C SER A 75 21.63 9.14 -5.05
N ARG A 76 22.21 9.65 -3.96
CA ARG A 76 23.53 10.28 -3.95
C ARG A 76 24.64 9.27 -4.23
N ILE A 77 24.57 8.08 -3.61
CA ILE A 77 25.59 7.03 -3.76
C ILE A 77 25.64 6.52 -5.20
N TYR A 78 24.48 6.28 -5.81
CA TYR A 78 24.39 5.70 -7.15
C TYR A 78 24.31 6.73 -8.27
N GLY A 79 24.21 8.03 -7.96
CA GLY A 79 24.04 9.09 -8.96
C GLY A 79 22.73 8.95 -9.75
N TRP A 80 21.71 8.31 -9.15
CA TRP A 80 20.46 7.93 -9.83
C TRP A 80 19.26 8.12 -8.91
N PRO A 81 18.09 8.61 -9.37
CA PRO A 81 16.88 8.68 -8.56
C PRO A 81 16.50 7.29 -8.02
N TYR A 82 16.64 7.11 -6.73
CA TYR A 82 16.34 5.85 -6.05
C TYR A 82 15.05 5.96 -5.25
N PHE A 83 14.15 5.00 -5.44
CA PHE A 83 12.85 4.94 -4.79
C PHE A 83 12.68 3.63 -4.05
N ARG A 84 12.37 3.72 -2.76
CA ARG A 84 11.93 2.57 -1.96
C ARG A 84 10.41 2.48 -2.00
N TRP A 85 9.85 1.29 -1.94
CA TRP A 85 8.41 1.11 -1.83
C TRP A 85 8.01 0.95 -0.38
N ARG A 86 6.98 1.68 0.05
CA ARG A 86 6.41 1.57 1.39
C ARG A 86 4.89 1.42 1.31
N MET A 87 4.34 0.80 2.33
CA MET A 87 2.90 0.68 2.46
C MET A 87 2.30 2.01 2.98
N CYS A 88 1.20 2.43 2.37
CA CYS A 88 0.40 3.57 2.79
C CYS A 88 -0.10 3.38 4.23
N CYS A 89 -0.18 4.45 5.01
CA CYS A 89 -0.63 4.43 6.40
C CYS A 89 -2.04 3.82 6.53
N TYR A 90 -2.99 4.24 5.69
CA TYR A 90 -4.36 3.73 5.72
C TYR A 90 -4.42 2.23 5.37
N ARG A 91 -3.59 1.78 4.43
CA ARG A 91 -3.50 0.35 4.10
C ARG A 91 -2.98 -0.45 5.28
N ARG A 92 -1.92 0.03 5.93
CA ARG A 92 -1.35 -0.62 7.12
C ARG A 92 -2.38 -0.72 8.25
N GLU A 93 -3.09 0.37 8.52
CA GLU A 93 -4.16 0.40 9.53
C GLU A 93 -5.28 -0.59 9.18
N TRP A 94 -5.70 -0.63 7.90
CA TRP A 94 -6.69 -1.59 7.43
C TRP A 94 -6.22 -3.04 7.62
N GLU A 95 -5.00 -3.38 7.24
CA GLU A 95 -4.41 -4.72 7.44
C GLU A 95 -4.33 -5.09 8.94
N GLU A 96 -3.99 -4.13 9.82
CA GLU A 96 -3.99 -4.34 11.27
C GLU A 96 -5.39 -4.61 11.83
N ILE A 97 -6.41 -3.86 11.39
CA ILE A 97 -7.81 -4.07 11.81
C ILE A 97 -8.32 -5.44 11.34
N GLN A 98 -8.07 -5.80 10.08
CA GLN A 98 -8.49 -7.09 9.53
C GLN A 98 -7.76 -8.26 10.22
N GLY A 99 -6.45 -8.11 10.49
CA GLY A 99 -5.68 -9.09 11.24
C GLY A 99 -6.19 -9.30 12.67
N LYS A 100 -6.62 -8.24 13.35
CA LYS A 100 -7.27 -8.33 14.68
C LYS A 100 -8.60 -9.06 14.61
N LYS A 101 -9.45 -8.78 13.62
CA LYS A 101 -10.73 -9.46 13.41
C LYS A 101 -10.56 -10.96 13.15
N GLN A 102 -9.59 -11.34 12.34
CA GLN A 102 -9.28 -12.76 12.10
C GLN A 102 -8.83 -13.46 13.38
N LYS A 103 -7.94 -12.84 14.18
CA LYS A 103 -7.49 -13.41 15.46
C LYS A 103 -8.65 -13.53 16.47
N ALA A 104 -9.51 -12.52 16.57
CA ALA A 104 -10.69 -12.55 17.44
C ALA A 104 -11.71 -13.62 17.02
N GLY A 105 -12.02 -13.74 15.72
CA GLY A 105 -12.91 -14.78 15.21
C GLY A 105 -12.34 -16.19 15.38
N THR A 106 -11.02 -16.36 15.28
CA THR A 106 -10.36 -17.65 15.53
C THR A 106 -10.32 -17.98 17.02
N ALA A 107 -10.23 -16.99 17.91
CA ALA A 107 -10.32 -17.18 19.35
C ALA A 107 -11.75 -17.58 19.78
N GLN A 108 -12.79 -16.98 19.18
CA GLN A 108 -14.18 -17.37 19.41
C GLN A 108 -14.51 -18.77 18.87
N LYS A 109 -13.87 -19.21 17.77
CA LYS A 109 -14.04 -20.56 17.21
C LYS A 109 -13.24 -21.64 17.95
N LYS A 110 -12.45 -21.27 18.97
CA LYS A 110 -11.70 -22.17 19.86
C LYS A 110 -12.37 -22.37 21.23
N VAL A 111 -13.69 -22.17 21.33
CA VAL A 111 -14.46 -22.93 22.32
C VAL A 111 -14.36 -24.38 21.87
N ARG A 112 -13.64 -25.23 22.60
CA ARG A 112 -13.62 -26.65 22.25
C ARG A 112 -15.05 -27.15 22.39
N LEU A 113 -15.51 -27.93 21.43
CA LEU A 113 -16.77 -28.68 21.56
C LEU A 113 -16.81 -29.54 22.85
N SER A 114 -15.65 -29.88 23.41
CA SER A 114 -15.54 -30.54 24.73
C SER A 114 -15.95 -29.67 25.91
N ASP A 115 -15.96 -28.34 25.77
CA ASP A 115 -16.30 -27.40 26.84
C ASP A 115 -17.83 -27.15 26.93
N LEU A 116 -18.59 -27.65 25.95
CA LEU A 116 -20.06 -27.61 25.94
C LEU A 116 -20.72 -28.75 26.72
N GLY A 117 -19.93 -29.57 27.44
CA GLY A 117 -20.40 -30.39 28.57
C GLY A 117 -21.68 -31.20 28.31
N THR A 118 -21.91 -31.65 27.08
CA THR A 118 -23.02 -32.54 26.77
C THR A 118 -22.42 -33.90 26.50
N GLU A 119 -22.20 -34.67 27.56
CA GLU A 119 -22.05 -36.11 27.45
C GLU A 119 -23.37 -36.63 26.89
N VAL A 120 -23.44 -36.80 25.56
CA VAL A 120 -24.56 -37.52 24.95
C VAL A 120 -24.29 -38.99 25.24
N SER A 121 -25.09 -39.59 26.11
CA SER A 121 -25.01 -41.03 26.37
C SER A 121 -25.31 -41.76 25.05
N PRO A 122 -24.61 -42.84 24.70
CA PRO A 122 -24.93 -43.65 23.51
C PRO A 122 -26.39 -44.13 23.48
N GLU A 123 -27.05 -44.16 24.64
CA GLU A 123 -28.44 -44.55 24.84
C GLU A 123 -29.45 -43.47 24.40
N ASP A 124 -29.00 -42.23 24.20
CA ASP A 124 -29.84 -41.08 23.79
C ASP A 124 -29.86 -40.86 22.26
N ILE A 125 -29.23 -41.74 21.48
CA ILE A 125 -29.26 -41.68 20.01
C ILE A 125 -30.52 -42.39 19.52
N PRO A 126 -31.45 -41.69 18.83
CA PRO A 126 -32.65 -42.31 18.27
C PRO A 126 -32.27 -43.45 17.32
N GLU A 127 -32.90 -44.62 17.45
CA GLU A 127 -32.66 -45.80 16.58
C GLU A 127 -32.86 -45.48 15.08
N GLU A 128 -33.64 -44.44 14.76
CA GLU A 128 -33.87 -43.98 13.38
C GLU A 128 -32.63 -43.32 12.73
N TRP A 129 -31.54 -43.12 13.49
CA TRP A 129 -30.26 -42.53 13.03
C TRP A 129 -29.10 -43.55 12.97
N LEU A 130 -29.32 -44.80 13.37
CA LEU A 130 -28.38 -45.92 13.20
C LEU A 130 -28.58 -46.60 11.83
#